data_AF-A0A6L6A5P6-F1
#
_entry.id   AF-A0A6L6A5P6-F1
#
_cell.length_a   1.000
_cell.length_b   1.000
_cell.length_c   1.000
_cell.angle_alpha   90.00
_cell.angle_beta   90.00
_cell.angle_gamma   90.00
#
_symmetry.space_group_name_H-M   'P 1'
#
loop_
_entity.id
_entity.type
_entity.pdbx_description
1 polymer ?
#
loop_
_entity_poly.entity_id
_entity_poly.type
_entity_poly.pdbx_seq_one_letter_code
_entity_poly.pdbx_strand_id
1 'polypeptide(L)'
;MAVSQRREITEQMNRSAGGYELVFSPLILALIGFGIDKLFGTVPVFTVLFAVLGLIGVVVKIYFNYRAEMQEHDAAGPWAR
;
A
#
# COMPACT_ATOMS: atom_id res chain seq x y z
N MET A 1 9.45 -12.21 -30.96
CA MET A 1 9.05 -12.16 -29.53
C MET A 1 9.25 -10.74 -28.98
N ALA A 2 8.48 -9.72 -29.41
CA ALA A 2 9.05 -8.34 -29.40
C ALA A 2 8.27 -7.23 -28.66
N VAL A 3 6.93 -7.25 -28.54
CA VAL A 3 6.19 -6.10 -27.94
C VAL A 3 5.13 -6.53 -26.92
N SER A 4 4.32 -7.54 -27.23
CA SER A 4 3.29 -8.07 -26.32
C SER A 4 3.88 -8.59 -25.01
N GLN A 5 4.95 -9.38 -25.09
CA GLN A 5 5.65 -9.93 -23.93
C GLN A 5 6.27 -8.84 -23.04
N ARG A 6 6.75 -7.73 -23.60
CA ARG A 6 7.22 -6.58 -22.80
C ARG A 6 6.06 -5.89 -22.08
N ARG A 7 4.91 -5.70 -22.74
CA ARG A 7 3.70 -5.13 -22.13
C ARG A 7 3.20 -6.00 -20.98
N GLU A 8 3.14 -7.30 -21.18
CA GLU A 8 2.71 -8.27 -20.18
C GLU A 8 3.65 -8.29 -18.97
N ILE A 9 4.98 -8.27 -19.19
CA ILE A 9 5.96 -8.15 -18.10
C ILE A 9 5.78 -6.83 -17.33
N THR A 10 5.59 -5.71 -18.03
CA THR A 10 5.38 -4.41 -17.38
C THR A 10 4.07 -4.36 -16.58
N GLU A 11 2.96 -4.90 -17.12
CA GLU A 11 1.68 -4.99 -16.39
C GLU A 11 1.77 -5.92 -15.17
N GLN A 12 2.39 -7.09 -15.32
CA GLN A 12 2.60 -8.03 -14.21
C GLN A 12 3.46 -7.41 -13.11
N MET A 13 4.51 -6.67 -13.49
CA MET A 13 5.37 -5.95 -12.55
C MET A 13 4.64 -4.82 -11.83
N ASN A 14 3.73 -4.12 -12.51
CA ASN A 14 2.91 -3.08 -11.89
C ASN A 14 1.87 -3.65 -10.91
N ARG A 15 1.32 -4.84 -11.19
CA ARG A 15 0.40 -5.55 -10.28
C ARG A 15 1.10 -6.16 -9.06
N SER A 16 2.35 -6.61 -9.19
CA SER A 16 3.09 -7.28 -8.10
C SER A 16 3.74 -6.32 -7.10
N ALA A 17 3.94 -5.05 -7.47
CA ALA A 17 4.55 -4.04 -6.60
C ALA A 17 3.73 -3.70 -5.33
N GLY A 18 2.44 -4.03 -5.30
CA GLY A 18 1.55 -3.68 -4.17
C GLY A 18 1.92 -4.33 -2.84
N GLY A 19 2.56 -5.52 -2.86
CA GLY A 19 2.90 -6.24 -1.63
C GLY A 19 4.00 -5.57 -0.80
N TYR A 20 4.89 -4.81 -1.44
CA TYR A 20 5.98 -4.11 -0.75
C TYR A 20 5.47 -2.99 0.13
N GLU A 21 4.44 -2.27 -0.33
CA GLU A 21 3.92 -1.13 0.40
C GLU A 21 3.27 -1.53 1.73
N LEU A 22 2.66 -2.72 1.78
CA LEU A 22 2.11 -3.33 3.00
C LEU A 22 3.13 -3.46 4.13
N VAL A 23 4.40 -3.67 3.77
CA VAL A 23 5.49 -3.88 4.74
C VAL A 23 6.28 -2.60 4.93
N PHE A 24 6.70 -1.94 3.85
CA PHE A 24 7.56 -0.77 3.92
C PHE A 24 6.88 0.44 4.55
N SER A 25 5.58 0.66 4.32
CA SER A 25 4.87 1.80 4.89
C SER A 25 4.84 1.77 6.44
N PRO A 26 4.30 0.71 7.08
CA PRO A 26 4.36 0.61 8.55
C PRO A 26 5.79 0.47 9.08
N LEU A 27 6.70 -0.18 8.35
CA LEU A 27 8.09 -0.32 8.78
C LEU A 27 8.82 1.03 8.84
N ILE A 28 8.71 1.85 7.81
CA ILE A 28 9.35 3.18 7.77
C ILE A 28 8.79 4.05 8.89
N LEU A 29 7.46 4.05 9.08
CA LEU A 29 6.83 4.80 10.16
C LEU A 29 7.27 4.30 11.54
N ALA A 30 7.35 2.98 11.74
CA ALA A 30 7.88 2.40 12.98
C ALA A 30 9.34 2.83 13.23
N LEU A 31 10.20 2.83 12.21
CA LEU A 31 11.60 3.26 12.34
C LEU A 31 11.71 4.75 12.72
N ILE A 32 10.83 5.59 12.20
CA ILE A 32 10.74 7.00 12.61
C ILE A 32 10.34 7.08 14.09
N GLY A 33 9.32 6.32 14.49
CA GLY A 33 8.89 6.24 15.89
C GLY A 33 10.00 5.77 16.83
N PHE A 34 10.80 4.79 16.39
CA PHE A 34 11.95 4.29 17.15
C PHE A 34 13.04 5.35 17.32
N GLY A 35 13.32 6.15 16.28
CA GLY A 35 14.24 7.28 16.39
C GLY A 35 13.79 8.30 17.42
N ILE A 36 12.49 8.60 17.47
CA ILE A 36 11.88 9.50 18.46
C ILE A 36 11.99 8.88 19.86
N ASP A 37 11.55 7.64 20.04
CA ASP A 37 11.60 6.97 21.35
C ASP A 37 13.03 6.94 21.92
N LYS A 38 14.03 6.69 21.06
CA LYS A 38 15.45 6.70 21.43
C LYS A 38 15.95 8.10 21.82
N LEU A 39 15.48 9.16 21.16
CA LEU A 39 15.91 10.52 21.44
C LEU A 39 15.33 11.05 22.76
N PHE A 40 14.07 10.70 23.06
CA PHE A 40 13.36 11.17 24.25
C PHE A 40 13.47 10.21 25.45
N GLY A 41 14.11 9.04 25.28
CA GLY A 41 14.24 8.03 26.33
C GLY A 41 12.90 7.42 26.75
N THR A 42 11.88 7.54 25.91
CA THR A 42 10.57 6.95 26.17
C THR A 42 10.60 5.45 25.91
N VAL A 43 9.77 4.70 26.62
CA VAL A 43 9.36 3.34 26.20
C VAL A 43 8.83 3.40 24.75
N PRO A 44 8.84 2.30 23.96
CA PRO A 44 8.62 2.29 22.50
C PRO A 44 7.16 2.62 22.08
N VAL A 45 6.65 3.75 22.55
CA VAL A 45 5.28 4.22 22.40
C VAL A 45 5.10 4.82 21.03
N PHE A 46 6.02 5.70 20.59
CA PHE A 46 5.95 6.31 19.27
C PHE A 46 6.16 5.29 18.16
N THR A 47 7.05 4.32 18.38
CA THR A 47 7.28 3.18 17.48
C THR A 47 5.98 2.41 17.22
N VAL A 48 5.28 2.00 18.28
CA VAL A 48 4.02 1.24 18.16
C VAL A 48 2.92 2.09 17.55
N LEU A 49 2.79 3.35 17.98
CA LEU A 49 1.80 4.28 17.43
C LEU A 49 1.96 4.45 15.92
N PHE A 50 3.19 4.72 15.47
CA PHE A 50 3.47 4.96 14.06
C PHE A 50 3.38 3.67 13.22
N ALA A 51 3.77 2.52 13.76
CA ALA A 51 3.55 1.23 13.11
C ALA A 51 2.05 0.97 12.85
N VAL A 52 1.20 1.20 13.86
CA VAL A 52 -0.26 1.04 13.74
C VAL A 52 -0.84 2.04 12.76
N LEU A 53 -0.43 3.30 12.81
CA LEU A 53 -0.88 4.31 11.85
C LEU A 53 -0.47 3.97 10.40
N GLY A 54 0.74 3.47 10.18
CA GLY A 54 1.19 3.03 8.87
C GLY A 54 0.39 1.85 8.33
N LEU A 55 0.06 0.89 9.21
CA LEU A 55 -0.79 -0.24 8.86
C LEU A 55 -2.21 0.23 8.48
N ILE A 56 -2.81 1.11 9.29
CA ILE A 56 -4.12 1.69 8.99
C ILE A 56 -4.08 2.43 7.65
N GLY A 57 -3.05 3.24 7.40
CA GLY A 57 -2.89 3.99 6.15
C GLY A 57 -2.88 3.07 4.92
N VAL A 58 -2.13 1.97 4.98
CA VAL A 58 -2.06 1.03 3.86
C VAL A 58 -3.38 0.30 3.63
N VAL A 59 -4.08 -0.11 4.71
CA VAL A 59 -5.38 -0.76 4.62
C VAL A 59 -6.42 0.16 4.00
N VAL A 60 -6.45 1.42 4.45
CA VAL A 60 -7.34 2.46 3.91
C VAL A 60 -7.06 2.70 2.43
N LYS A 61 -5.78 2.79 2.03
CA LYS A 61 -5.38 2.92 0.63
C LYS A 61 -5.90 1.76 -0.22
N ILE A 62 -5.71 0.53 0.24
CA ILE A 62 -6.16 -0.68 -0.47
C ILE A 62 -7.68 -0.66 -0.62
N TYR A 63 -8.41 -0.31 0.43
CA TYR A 63 -9.87 -0.22 0.38
C TYR A 63 -10.36 0.78 -0.67
N PHE A 64 -9.78 1.98 -0.70
CA PHE A 64 -10.19 2.99 -1.66
C PHE A 64 -9.78 2.65 -3.09
N ASN A 65 -8.59 2.09 -3.31
CA ASN A 65 -8.17 1.63 -4.63
C ASN A 65 -9.10 0.54 -5.17
N TYR A 66 -9.42 -0.45 -4.33
CA TYR A 66 -10.35 -1.51 -4.69
C TYR A 66 -11.73 -0.96 -5.06
N ARG A 67 -12.25 -0.01 -4.26
CA ARG A 67 -13.54 0.61 -4.55
C ARG A 67 -13.53 1.38 -5.87
N ALA A 68 -12.45 2.11 -6.16
CA ALA A 68 -12.31 2.85 -7.40
C ALA A 68 -12.28 1.91 -8.62
N GLU A 69 -11.51 0.82 -8.53
CA GLU A 69 -11.42 -0.21 -9.58
C GLU A 69 -12.79 -0.89 -9.82
N MET A 70 -13.52 -1.21 -8.74
CA MET A 70 -14.87 -1.78 -8.85
C MET A 70 -15.88 -0.83 -9.48
N GLN A 71 -15.82 0.47 -9.16
CA GLN A 71 -16.69 1.46 -9.80
C GLN A 71 -16.45 1.56 -11.32
N GLU A 72 -15.20 1.44 -11.75
CA GLU A 72 -14.85 1.43 -13.17
C GLU A 72 -15.38 0.15 -13.86
N HIS A 73 -15.24 -1.01 -13.21
CA HIS A 73 -15.79 -2.27 -13.71
C HIS A 73 -17.32 -2.27 -13.80
N ASP A 74 -18.01 -1.73 -12.79
CA ASP A 74 -19.46 -1.62 -12.78
C ASP A 74 -19.97 -0.71 -13.91
N ALA A 75 -19.28 0.41 -14.17
CA ALA A 75 -19.62 1.33 -15.26
C ALA A 75 -19.36 0.76 -16.66
N ALA A 76 -18.34 -0.10 -16.80
CA ALA A 76 -18.00 -0.76 -18.05
C ALA A 76 -18.80 -2.06 -18.30
N GLY A 77 -19.60 -2.49 -17.33
CA GLY A 77 -20.32 -3.76 -17.36
C GLY A 77 -21.42 -3.81 -18.43
N PRO A 78 -21.67 -4.99 -19.04
CA PRO A 78 -22.79 -5.17 -19.97
C PRO A 78 -24.18 -4.93 -19.34
N TRP A 79 -24.28 -4.94 -18.01
CA TRP A 79 -25.48 -4.61 -17.24
C TRP A 79 -25.70 -3.10 -17.02
N ALA A 80 -24.73 -2.26 -17.37
CA ALA A 80 -24.85 -0.79 -17.31
C ALA A 80 -25.55 -0.20 -18.56
N ARG A 81 -26.03 -1.04 -19.48
CA ARG A 81 -26.78 -0.67 -20.69
C ARG A 81 -28.28 -0.91 -20.53
#